data_AF-A0A4Y7KYJ8-F1
#
_entry.id   AF-A0A4Y7KYJ8-F1
#
_cell.length_a   1.000
_cell.length_b   1.000
_cell.length_c   1.000
_cell.angle_alpha   90.00
_cell.angle_beta   90.00
_cell.angle_gamma   90.00
#
_symmetry.space_group_name_H-M   'P 1'
#
loop_
_entity.id
_entity.type
_entity.pdbx_description
1 polymer ?
#
loop_
_entity_poly.entity_id
_entity_poly.type
_entity_poly.pdbx_seq_one_letter_code
_entity_poly.pdbx_strand_id
1 'polypeptide(L)'
;MMVNIELLRNQGVPQSNITKFLISQPRALTISTSKFKEIVEEIKDTGFNPYKTTYLLAIQVINGLSKSNRESRMDVYRRLGWSEEQILKAFRYHPLCMLTSEKKITSVMDYLVNQMGYSSSYIAQYPIIMCYSLEKRIIPRCSVYKILTSKGLVKKKIALSSLLPMPEKSFLEKFVIKFEVEAPEILKLYPDAVKSKAT
;
A
#
# COMPACT_ATOMS: atom_id res chain seq x y z
N MET A 1 25.50 -6.02 -11.89
CA MET A 1 24.82 -4.74 -11.56
C MET A 1 24.80 -3.77 -12.75
N MET A 2 25.93 -3.30 -13.28
CA MET A 2 25.93 -2.34 -14.41
C MET A 2 25.15 -2.83 -15.64
N VAL A 3 25.29 -4.11 -16.00
CA VAL A 3 24.52 -4.73 -17.10
C VAL A 3 22.99 -4.70 -16.84
N ASN A 4 22.56 -4.86 -15.60
CA ASN A 4 21.13 -4.80 -15.24
C ASN A 4 20.60 -3.36 -15.35
N ILE A 5 21.41 -2.37 -14.96
CA ILE A 5 21.10 -0.95 -15.14
C ILE A 5 20.99 -0.60 -16.62
N GLU A 6 21.92 -1.08 -17.44
CA GLU A 6 21.89 -0.88 -18.89
C GLU A 6 20.66 -1.54 -19.53
N LEU A 7 20.29 -2.74 -19.10
CA LEU A 7 19.04 -3.37 -19.53
C LEU A 7 17.83 -2.48 -19.23
N LEU A 8 17.74 -1.90 -18.02
CA LEU A 8 16.65 -0.99 -17.67
C LEU A 8 16.63 0.26 -18.56
N ARG A 9 17.80 0.83 -18.90
CA ARG A 9 17.89 1.95 -19.85
C ARG A 9 17.37 1.56 -21.22
N ASN A 10 17.74 0.37 -21.71
CA ASN A 10 17.29 -0.15 -23.00
C ASN A 10 15.77 -0.42 -23.02
N GLN A 11 15.17 -0.71 -21.87
CA GLN A 11 13.71 -0.81 -21.70
C GLN A 11 13.01 0.57 -21.58
N GLY A 12 13.77 1.68 -21.66
CA GLY A 12 13.21 3.04 -21.59
C GLY A 12 12.97 3.56 -20.17
N VAL A 13 13.52 2.91 -19.14
CA VAL A 13 13.35 3.37 -17.75
C VAL A 13 14.11 4.69 -17.54
N PRO A 14 13.46 5.77 -17.05
CA PRO A 14 14.10 7.06 -16.82
C PRO A 14 15.28 6.95 -15.84
N GLN A 15 16.38 7.62 -16.15
CA GLN A 15 17.59 7.61 -15.32
C GLN A 15 17.31 8.04 -13.87
N SER A 16 16.42 9.03 -13.66
CA SER A 16 16.00 9.47 -12.32
C SER A 16 15.29 8.37 -11.52
N ASN A 17 14.50 7.52 -12.18
CA ASN A 17 13.84 6.37 -11.54
C ASN A 17 14.87 5.28 -11.22
N ILE A 18 15.81 5.00 -12.12
CA ILE A 18 16.91 4.05 -11.89
C ILE A 18 17.74 4.48 -10.68
N THR A 19 18.15 5.75 -10.60
CA THR A 19 18.93 6.28 -9.48
C THR A 19 18.18 6.13 -8.16
N LYS A 20 16.90 6.51 -8.11
CA LYS A 20 16.07 6.33 -6.90
C LYS A 20 15.97 4.87 -6.49
N PHE A 21 15.77 3.97 -7.46
CA PHE A 21 15.65 2.54 -7.19
C PHE A 21 16.96 1.90 -6.73
N LEU A 22 18.10 2.36 -7.26
CA LEU A 22 19.43 1.93 -6.80
C LEU A 22 19.66 2.32 -5.33
N ILE A 23 19.23 3.52 -4.93
CA ILE A 23 19.33 4.00 -3.54
C ILE A 23 18.41 3.19 -2.63
N SER A 24 17.16 3.00 -3.02
CA SER A 24 16.15 2.37 -2.15
C SER A 24 16.22 0.85 -2.11
N GLN A 25 16.63 0.21 -3.22
CA GLN A 25 16.57 -1.24 -3.38
C GLN A 25 17.77 -1.79 -4.20
N PRO A 26 19.01 -1.57 -3.74
CA PRO A 26 20.21 -1.99 -4.49
C PRO A 26 20.25 -3.50 -4.77
N ARG A 27 19.73 -4.32 -3.83
CA ARG A 27 19.70 -5.79 -3.96
C ARG A 27 18.91 -6.30 -5.16
N ALA A 28 17.94 -5.53 -5.67
CA ALA A 28 17.20 -5.91 -6.87
C ALA A 28 18.04 -5.82 -8.15
N LEU A 29 19.12 -5.02 -8.13
CA LEU A 29 20.01 -4.79 -9.29
C LEU A 29 21.31 -5.60 -9.22
N THR A 30 21.62 -6.21 -8.06
CA THR A 30 22.85 -6.98 -7.86
C THR A 30 22.70 -8.48 -8.13
N ILE A 31 21.51 -8.96 -8.48
CA ILE A 31 21.31 -10.35 -8.90
C ILE A 31 22.00 -10.65 -10.24
N SER A 32 22.15 -11.94 -10.56
CA SER A 32 22.75 -12.36 -11.83
C SER A 32 22.00 -11.78 -13.03
N THR A 33 22.73 -11.46 -14.08
CA THR A 33 22.16 -10.88 -15.32
C THR A 33 21.13 -11.79 -15.97
N SER A 34 21.33 -13.11 -15.93
CA SER A 34 20.37 -14.09 -16.45
C SER A 34 19.03 -14.01 -15.73
N LYS A 35 19.05 -14.11 -14.40
CA LYS A 35 17.85 -13.99 -13.56
C LYS A 35 17.17 -12.63 -13.74
N PHE A 36 17.95 -11.55 -13.83
CA PHE A 36 17.38 -10.22 -14.04
C PHE A 36 16.65 -10.10 -15.39
N LYS A 37 17.22 -10.68 -16.46
CA LYS A 37 16.57 -10.74 -17.78
C LYS A 37 15.27 -11.54 -17.73
N GLU A 38 15.25 -12.69 -17.06
CA GLU A 38 14.04 -13.49 -16.87
C GLU A 38 12.93 -12.69 -16.19
N ILE A 39 13.26 -11.93 -15.15
CA ILE A 39 12.29 -11.08 -14.44
C ILE A 39 11.75 -9.97 -15.35
N VAL A 40 12.62 -9.32 -16.12
CA VAL A 40 12.21 -8.28 -17.08
C VAL A 40 11.29 -8.85 -18.15
N GLU A 41 11.57 -10.05 -18.65
CA GLU A 41 10.70 -10.72 -19.62
C GLU A 41 9.36 -11.13 -18.99
N GLU A 42 9.35 -11.63 -17.75
CA GLU A 42 8.13 -12.01 -17.04
C GLU A 42 7.14 -10.84 -16.88
N ILE A 43 7.63 -9.61 -16.67
CA ILE A 43 6.74 -8.44 -16.52
C ILE A 43 6.34 -7.76 -17.81
N LYS A 44 6.97 -8.11 -18.94
CA LYS A 44 6.78 -7.44 -20.23
C LYS A 44 5.32 -7.44 -20.68
N ASP A 45 4.66 -8.60 -20.58
CA ASP A 45 3.27 -8.78 -21.03
C ASP A 45 2.24 -8.44 -19.95
N THR A 46 2.67 -8.08 -18.75
CA THR A 46 1.76 -7.75 -17.64
C THR A 46 1.21 -6.32 -17.75
N GLY A 47 1.71 -5.50 -18.68
CA GLY A 47 1.22 -4.16 -18.96
C GLY A 47 1.75 -3.07 -18.03
N PHE A 48 2.92 -3.27 -17.42
CA PHE A 48 3.62 -2.16 -16.75
C PHE A 48 4.23 -1.21 -17.77
N ASN A 49 4.22 0.08 -17.44
CA ASN A 49 4.88 1.10 -18.22
C ASN A 49 6.31 1.34 -17.68
N PRO A 50 7.38 1.05 -18.44
CA PRO A 50 8.78 1.25 -18.01
C PRO A 50 9.11 2.69 -17.57
N TYR A 51 8.36 3.69 -18.04
CA TYR A 51 8.51 5.09 -17.64
C TYR A 51 8.00 5.38 -16.22
N LYS A 52 7.24 4.47 -15.61
CA LYS A 52 6.66 4.63 -14.26
C LYS A 52 7.49 3.87 -13.23
N THR A 53 7.53 4.39 -12.00
CA THR A 53 8.22 3.75 -10.87
C THR A 53 7.64 2.39 -10.51
N THR A 54 6.36 2.14 -10.80
CA THR A 54 5.70 0.85 -10.58
C THR A 54 6.36 -0.30 -11.34
N TYR A 55 6.96 -0.04 -12.51
CA TYR A 55 7.73 -1.06 -13.24
C TYR A 55 8.89 -1.60 -12.40
N LEU A 56 9.67 -0.72 -11.77
CA LEU A 56 10.78 -1.11 -10.90
C LEU A 56 10.30 -1.79 -9.61
N LEU A 57 9.16 -1.36 -9.06
CA LEU A 57 8.55 -2.03 -7.91
C LEU A 57 8.05 -3.43 -8.27
N ALA A 58 7.59 -3.67 -9.50
CA ALA A 58 7.25 -5.01 -9.97
C ALA A 58 8.47 -5.94 -10.01
N ILE A 59 9.60 -5.45 -10.56
CA ILE A 59 10.88 -6.18 -10.54
C ILE A 59 11.29 -6.54 -9.10
N GLN A 60 11.15 -5.59 -8.18
CA GLN A 60 11.41 -5.83 -6.76
C GLN A 60 10.55 -6.96 -6.20
N VAL A 61 9.24 -6.98 -6.51
CA VAL A 61 8.32 -8.02 -6.04
C VAL A 61 8.70 -9.39 -6.60
N ILE A 62 8.93 -9.49 -7.91
CA ILE A 62 9.24 -10.76 -8.56
C ILE A 62 10.58 -11.30 -8.08
N ASN A 63 11.57 -10.44 -7.90
CA ASN A 63 12.85 -10.87 -7.33
C ASN A 63 12.71 -11.33 -5.87
N GLY A 64 11.86 -10.65 -5.09
CA GLY A 64 11.69 -10.89 -3.66
C GLY A 64 10.83 -12.10 -3.30
N LEU A 65 9.98 -12.58 -4.23
CA LEU A 65 9.05 -13.68 -3.97
C LEU A 65 9.14 -14.76 -5.04
N SER A 66 9.23 -16.02 -4.59
CA SER A 66 9.06 -17.17 -5.48
C SER A 66 7.68 -17.14 -6.15
N LYS A 67 7.56 -17.80 -7.30
CA LYS A 67 6.29 -17.91 -8.04
C LYS A 67 5.17 -18.51 -7.16
N SER A 68 5.47 -19.57 -6.42
CA SER A 68 4.53 -20.19 -5.46
C SER A 68 4.09 -19.23 -4.35
N ASN A 69 5.01 -18.43 -3.80
CA ASN A 69 4.65 -17.41 -2.81
C ASN A 69 3.74 -16.32 -3.38
N ARG A 70 3.96 -15.90 -4.63
CA ARG A 70 3.10 -14.93 -5.32
C ARG A 70 1.71 -15.52 -5.55
N GLU A 71 1.63 -16.76 -6.05
CA GLU A 71 0.37 -17.45 -6.30
C GLU A 71 -0.45 -17.63 -5.01
N SER A 72 0.19 -18.06 -3.91
CA SER A 72 -0.48 -18.24 -2.62
C SER A 72 -1.12 -16.93 -2.10
N ARG A 73 -0.49 -15.79 -2.37
CA ARG A 73 -1.07 -14.47 -2.02
C ARG A 73 -2.20 -14.07 -2.97
N MET A 74 -2.11 -14.40 -4.26
CA MET A 74 -3.22 -14.24 -5.19
C MET A 74 -4.42 -15.08 -4.76
N ASP A 75 -4.20 -16.32 -4.30
CA ASP A 75 -5.25 -17.17 -3.74
C ASP A 75 -5.91 -16.57 -2.50
N VAL A 76 -5.16 -15.91 -1.64
CA VAL A 76 -5.74 -15.14 -0.52
C VAL A 76 -6.67 -14.05 -1.04
N TYR A 77 -6.25 -13.26 -2.03
CA TYR A 77 -7.10 -12.23 -2.62
C TYR A 77 -8.36 -12.82 -3.30
N ARG A 78 -8.24 -13.95 -3.98
CA ARG A 78 -9.39 -14.67 -4.56
C ARG A 78 -10.40 -15.09 -3.49
N ARG A 79 -9.93 -15.70 -2.40
CA ARG A 79 -10.78 -16.08 -1.26
C ARG A 79 -11.45 -14.87 -0.60
N LEU A 80 -10.84 -13.69 -0.70
CA LEU A 80 -11.38 -12.42 -0.22
C LEU A 80 -12.27 -11.71 -1.25
N GLY A 81 -12.60 -12.39 -2.36
CA GLY A 81 -13.57 -11.95 -3.35
C GLY A 81 -13.01 -11.08 -4.47
N TRP A 82 -11.69 -11.03 -4.66
CA TRP A 82 -11.12 -10.35 -5.82
C TRP A 82 -11.11 -11.28 -7.04
N SER A 83 -11.57 -10.76 -8.18
CA SER A 83 -11.38 -11.40 -9.49
C SER A 83 -9.93 -11.31 -9.96
N GLU A 84 -9.56 -12.14 -10.94
CA GLU A 84 -8.25 -12.06 -11.61
C GLU A 84 -7.95 -10.65 -12.12
N GLU A 85 -8.92 -10.00 -12.76
CA GLU A 85 -8.76 -8.65 -13.29
C GLU A 85 -8.44 -7.65 -12.15
N GLN A 86 -9.14 -7.75 -11.03
CA GLN A 86 -8.90 -6.91 -9.86
C GLN A 86 -7.50 -7.15 -9.27
N ILE A 87 -7.06 -8.39 -9.16
CA ILE A 87 -5.72 -8.74 -8.66
C ILE A 87 -4.64 -8.16 -9.59
N LEU A 88 -4.76 -8.38 -10.90
CA LEU A 88 -3.81 -7.87 -11.88
C LEU A 88 -3.79 -6.33 -11.93
N LYS A 89 -4.97 -5.69 -11.82
CA LYS A 89 -5.07 -4.23 -11.75
C LYS A 89 -4.45 -3.69 -10.47
N ALA A 90 -4.70 -4.34 -9.33
CA ALA A 90 -4.11 -3.98 -8.04
C ALA A 90 -2.58 -4.12 -8.09
N PHE A 91 -2.07 -5.23 -8.62
CA PHE A 91 -0.64 -5.47 -8.79
C PHE A 91 0.00 -4.41 -9.69
N ARG A 92 -0.62 -4.07 -10.83
CA ARG A 92 -0.14 -2.99 -11.71
C ARG A 92 -0.12 -1.62 -11.04
N TYR A 93 -1.15 -1.32 -10.26
CA TYR A 93 -1.29 -0.03 -9.60
C TYR A 93 -0.32 0.14 -8.43
N HIS A 94 -0.14 -0.91 -7.62
CA HIS A 94 0.78 -0.89 -6.47
C HIS A 94 1.39 -2.28 -6.21
N PRO A 95 2.49 -2.66 -6.88
CA PRO A 95 3.06 -4.00 -6.79
C PRO A 95 3.39 -4.47 -5.37
N LEU A 96 3.80 -3.52 -4.51
CA LEU A 96 4.20 -3.81 -3.13
C LEU A 96 3.08 -4.41 -2.27
N CYS A 97 1.82 -4.34 -2.70
CA CYS A 97 0.74 -5.04 -2.00
C CYS A 97 1.02 -6.55 -1.93
N MET A 98 1.68 -7.12 -2.94
CA MET A 98 2.06 -8.54 -2.98
C MET A 98 3.20 -8.90 -2.01
N LEU A 99 3.97 -7.93 -1.50
CA LEU A 99 4.96 -8.22 -0.46
C LEU A 99 4.33 -8.39 0.93
N THR A 100 3.06 -7.98 1.08
CA THR A 100 2.31 -8.14 2.33
C THR A 100 2.14 -9.62 2.65
N SER A 101 2.29 -10.01 3.92
CA SER A 101 2.04 -11.39 4.34
C SER A 101 0.55 -11.72 4.25
N GLU A 102 0.25 -12.99 3.97
CA GLU A 102 -1.12 -13.50 3.88
C GLU A 102 -1.92 -13.20 5.15
N LYS A 103 -1.33 -13.44 6.33
CA LYS A 103 -1.93 -13.10 7.63
C LYS A 103 -2.34 -11.63 7.69
N LYS A 104 -1.45 -10.72 7.28
CA LYS A 104 -1.74 -9.28 7.31
C LYS A 104 -2.83 -8.90 6.30
N ILE A 105 -2.81 -9.47 5.09
CA ILE A 105 -3.85 -9.25 4.08
C ILE A 105 -5.22 -9.63 4.66
N THR A 106 -5.33 -10.83 5.23
CA THR A 106 -6.57 -11.32 5.84
C THR A 106 -7.03 -10.43 6.98
N SER A 107 -6.15 -10.03 7.90
CA SER A 107 -6.51 -9.16 9.02
C SER A 107 -6.97 -7.76 8.57
N VAL A 108 -6.33 -7.18 7.55
CA VAL A 108 -6.75 -5.89 6.99
C VAL A 108 -8.12 -6.00 6.32
N MET A 109 -8.35 -7.06 5.55
CA MET A 109 -9.62 -7.28 4.87
C MET A 109 -10.75 -7.59 5.85
N ASP A 110 -10.51 -8.38 6.89
CA ASP A 110 -11.50 -8.61 7.95
C ASP A 110 -11.95 -7.29 8.60
N TYR A 111 -10.99 -6.46 9.02
CA TYR A 111 -11.32 -5.18 9.63
C TYR A 111 -12.09 -4.25 8.67
N LEU A 112 -11.60 -4.07 7.45
CA LEU A 112 -12.21 -3.12 6.51
C LEU A 112 -13.55 -3.60 5.95
N VAL A 113 -13.66 -4.88 5.61
CA VAL A 113 -14.88 -5.42 5.00
C VAL A 113 -15.90 -5.80 6.06
N ASN A 114 -15.52 -6.66 7.01
CA ASN A 114 -16.48 -7.23 7.96
C ASN A 114 -16.84 -6.25 9.08
N GLN A 115 -15.86 -5.52 9.62
CA GLN A 115 -16.10 -4.65 10.78
C GLN A 115 -16.48 -3.21 10.37
N MET A 116 -15.94 -2.72 9.25
CA MET A 116 -16.17 -1.35 8.78
C MET A 116 -17.16 -1.25 7.60
N GLY A 117 -17.55 -2.39 7.00
CA GLY A 117 -18.59 -2.45 5.97
C GLY A 117 -18.16 -1.95 4.59
N TYR A 118 -16.85 -1.85 4.30
CA TYR A 118 -16.39 -1.53 2.95
C TYR A 118 -16.56 -2.74 2.03
N SER A 119 -16.86 -2.51 0.75
CA SER A 119 -16.86 -3.61 -0.22
C SER A 119 -15.44 -4.06 -0.55
N SER A 120 -15.23 -5.37 -0.69
CA SER A 120 -13.94 -5.94 -1.08
C SER A 120 -13.42 -5.34 -2.40
N SER A 121 -14.32 -5.20 -3.39
CA SER A 121 -14.04 -4.58 -4.69
C SER A 121 -13.62 -3.12 -4.61
N TYR A 122 -14.07 -2.36 -3.61
CA TYR A 122 -13.58 -1.00 -3.37
C TYR A 122 -12.15 -1.03 -2.84
N ILE A 123 -11.81 -1.95 -1.93
CA ILE A 123 -10.44 -2.09 -1.42
C ILE A 123 -9.45 -2.49 -2.54
N ALA A 124 -9.89 -3.33 -3.48
CA ALA A 124 -9.08 -3.72 -4.64
C ALA A 124 -8.61 -2.54 -5.51
N GLN A 125 -9.34 -1.42 -5.50
CA GLN A 125 -8.96 -0.21 -6.24
C GLN A 125 -7.82 0.56 -5.57
N TYR A 126 -7.53 0.28 -4.29
CA TYR A 126 -6.54 0.98 -3.48
C TYR A 126 -5.57 0.00 -2.78
N PRO A 127 -4.80 -0.81 -3.52
CA PRO A 127 -3.93 -1.85 -2.99
C PRO A 127 -2.84 -1.35 -2.01
N ILE A 128 -2.48 -0.07 -2.07
CA ILE A 128 -1.58 0.58 -1.12
C ILE A 128 -2.04 0.46 0.34
N ILE A 129 -3.35 0.26 0.57
CA ILE A 129 -3.91 0.05 1.92
C ILE A 129 -3.22 -1.13 2.63
N MET A 130 -2.85 -2.18 1.90
CA MET A 130 -2.17 -3.37 2.44
C MET A 130 -0.78 -3.05 3.01
N CYS A 131 -0.17 -1.96 2.55
CA CYS A 131 1.15 -1.53 2.99
C CYS A 131 1.12 -0.75 4.32
N TYR A 132 -0.04 -0.23 4.76
CA TYR A 132 -0.16 0.45 6.05
C TYR A 132 -0.20 -0.53 7.23
N SER A 133 0.19 -0.07 8.42
CA SER A 133 0.01 -0.84 9.65
C SER A 133 -1.48 -0.87 10.02
N LEU A 134 -1.98 -2.07 10.30
CA LEU A 134 -3.37 -2.25 10.74
C LEU A 134 -3.59 -1.54 12.08
N GLU A 135 -2.71 -1.79 13.04
CA GLU A 135 -2.81 -1.39 14.43
C GLU A 135 -2.44 0.09 14.64
N LYS A 136 -1.40 0.57 13.94
CA LYS A 136 -0.87 1.92 14.14
C LYS A 136 -1.48 2.97 13.21
N ARG A 137 -2.16 2.56 12.14
CA ARG A 137 -2.69 3.50 11.14
C ARG A 137 -4.13 3.22 10.70
N ILE A 138 -4.45 2.00 10.26
CA ILE A 138 -5.77 1.73 9.70
C ILE A 138 -6.84 1.82 10.78
N ILE A 139 -6.70 1.06 11.86
CA ILE A 139 -7.67 1.02 12.96
C ILE A 139 -7.82 2.40 13.62
N PRO A 140 -6.75 3.09 14.07
CA PRO A 140 -6.92 4.37 14.76
C PRO A 140 -7.63 5.41 13.89
N ARG A 141 -7.26 5.52 12.60
CA ARG A 141 -7.85 6.53 11.72
C ARG A 141 -9.30 6.23 11.35
N CYS A 142 -9.62 4.96 11.11
CA CYS A 142 -10.99 4.54 10.84
C CYS A 142 -11.90 4.75 12.07
N SER A 143 -11.41 4.41 13.26
CA SER A 143 -12.14 4.59 14.52
C SER A 143 -12.39 6.07 14.83
N VAL A 144 -11.38 6.94 14.71
CA VAL A 144 -11.56 8.40 14.86
C VAL A 144 -12.61 8.90 13.88
N TYR A 145 -12.48 8.56 12.59
CA TYR A 145 -13.44 9.02 11.57
C TYR A 145 -14.87 8.53 11.85
N LYS A 146 -15.03 7.29 12.33
CA LYS A 146 -16.32 6.70 12.72
C LYS A 146 -16.96 7.48 13.88
N ILE A 147 -16.20 7.79 14.93
CA ILE A 147 -16.68 8.57 16.10
C ILE A 147 -17.12 9.97 15.68
N LEU A 148 -16.29 10.67 14.90
CA LEU A 148 -16.61 12.03 14.46
C LEU A 148 -17.86 12.06 13.57
N THR A 149 -18.02 11.06 12.71
CA THR A 149 -19.19 10.94 11.84
C THR A 149 -20.45 10.61 12.66
N SER A 150 -20.37 9.70 13.64
CA SER A 150 -21.51 9.37 14.50
C SER A 150 -21.97 10.54 15.36
N LYS A 151 -21.07 11.45 15.71
CA LYS A 151 -21.38 12.70 16.42
C LYS A 151 -21.81 13.86 15.50
N GLY A 152 -21.81 13.67 14.18
CA GLY A 152 -22.14 14.72 13.21
C GLY A 152 -21.10 15.85 13.11
N LEU A 153 -19.91 15.68 13.70
CA LEU A 153 -18.81 16.65 13.69
C LEU A 153 -18.13 16.73 12.31
N VAL A 154 -18.17 15.63 11.56
CA VAL A 154 -17.69 15.58 10.17
C VAL A 154 -18.84 15.21 9.25
N LYS A 155 -19.29 16.19 8.46
CA LYS A 155 -20.41 16.02 7.51
C LYS A 155 -19.94 15.51 6.13
N LYS A 156 -18.67 15.70 5.78
CA LYS A 156 -18.13 15.30 4.48
C LYS A 156 -17.69 13.84 4.51
N LYS A 157 -18.19 13.04 3.56
CA LYS A 157 -17.68 11.69 3.29
C LYS A 157 -16.25 11.77 2.77
N ILE A 158 -15.30 11.22 3.50
CA ILE A 158 -13.88 11.13 3.12
C ILE A 158 -13.60 9.69 2.73
N ALA A 159 -13.10 9.49 1.53
CA ALA A 159 -12.73 8.16 1.05
C ALA A 159 -11.53 7.62 1.83
N LEU A 160 -11.47 6.29 2.05
CA LEU A 160 -10.30 5.63 2.65
C LEU A 160 -9.00 5.94 1.89
N SER A 161 -9.10 6.08 0.56
CA SER A 161 -8.00 6.45 -0.32
C SER A 161 -7.44 7.85 -0.06
N SER A 162 -8.16 8.69 0.69
CA SER A 162 -7.69 10.00 1.16
C SER A 162 -7.35 10.00 2.66
N LEU A 163 -8.10 9.23 3.47
CA LEU A 163 -7.95 9.18 4.91
C LEU A 163 -6.64 8.49 5.35
N LEU A 164 -6.36 7.31 4.77
CA LEU A 164 -5.23 6.47 5.16
C LEU A 164 -3.86 6.99 4.71
N PRO A 165 -3.68 7.56 3.49
CA PRO A 165 -2.39 8.12 3.10
C PRO A 165 -2.07 9.47 3.74
N MET A 166 -3.04 10.13 4.41
CA MET A 166 -2.83 11.46 4.98
C MET A 166 -1.57 11.52 5.87
N PRO A 167 -0.72 12.55 5.77
CA PRO A 167 0.40 12.73 6.70
C PRO A 167 -0.10 12.78 8.13
N GLU A 168 0.70 12.26 9.07
CA GLU A 168 0.31 12.14 10.48
C GLU A 168 -0.09 13.49 11.08
N LYS A 169 0.77 14.51 10.93
CA LYS A 169 0.50 15.88 11.37
C LYS A 169 -0.86 16.39 10.85
N SER A 170 -1.11 16.26 9.55
CA SER A 170 -2.36 16.72 8.95
C SER A 170 -3.58 15.93 9.44
N PHE A 171 -3.43 14.64 9.71
CA PHE A 171 -4.51 13.83 10.26
C PHE A 171 -4.85 14.29 11.69
N LEU A 172 -3.83 14.48 12.54
CA LEU A 172 -4.00 14.94 13.91
C LEU A 172 -4.67 16.32 13.96
N GLU A 173 -4.17 17.29 13.19
CA GLU A 173 -4.75 18.64 13.14
C GLU A 173 -6.21 18.63 12.67
N LYS A 174 -6.55 17.85 11.64
CA LYS A 174 -7.88 17.87 11.02
C LYS A 174 -8.94 17.06 11.77
N PHE A 175 -8.55 15.96 12.42
CA PHE A 175 -9.49 14.99 12.97
C PHE A 175 -9.31 14.70 14.46
N VAL A 176 -8.14 15.00 15.05
CA VAL A 176 -7.90 14.70 16.47
C VAL A 176 -7.94 15.99 17.28
N ILE A 177 -6.96 16.88 17.08
CA ILE A 177 -6.82 18.13 17.85
C ILE A 177 -8.04 19.04 17.66
N LYS A 178 -8.54 19.16 16.43
CA LYS A 178 -9.70 20.01 16.12
C LYS A 178 -10.97 19.64 16.89
N PHE A 179 -11.14 18.39 17.30
CA PHE A 179 -12.37 17.88 17.91
C PHE A 179 -12.13 17.27 19.29
N GLU A 180 -11.02 17.61 19.94
CA GLU A 180 -10.64 17.00 21.21
C GLU A 180 -11.58 17.38 22.37
N VAL A 181 -12.22 18.55 22.29
CA VAL A 181 -13.15 19.03 23.31
C VAL A 181 -14.52 18.37 23.12
N GLU A 182 -14.98 18.25 21.87
CA GLU A 182 -16.28 17.67 21.51
C GLU A 182 -16.27 16.13 21.49
N ALA A 183 -15.10 15.52 21.32
CA ALA A 183 -14.93 14.07 21.29
C ALA A 183 -13.64 13.63 22.02
N PRO A 184 -13.50 13.88 23.33
CA PRO A 184 -12.29 13.59 24.08
C PRO A 184 -11.87 12.10 24.06
N GLU A 185 -12.82 11.19 23.80
CA GLU A 185 -12.52 9.76 23.62
C GLU A 185 -11.57 9.46 22.46
N ILE A 186 -11.47 10.33 21.45
CA ILE A 186 -10.56 10.12 20.30
C ILE A 186 -9.09 10.21 20.72
N LEU A 187 -8.79 10.93 21.81
CA LEU A 187 -7.43 11.05 22.36
C LEU A 187 -6.91 9.71 22.88
N LYS A 188 -7.80 8.82 23.34
CA LYS A 188 -7.44 7.46 23.77
C LYS A 188 -6.92 6.60 22.61
N LEU A 189 -7.35 6.91 21.38
CA LEU A 189 -6.89 6.22 20.17
C LEU A 189 -5.54 6.75 19.66
N TYR A 190 -5.12 7.92 20.15
CA TYR A 190 -3.89 8.62 19.76
C TYR A 190 -3.17 9.21 20.98
N PRO A 191 -2.65 8.36 21.88
CA PRO A 191 -2.03 8.83 23.12
C PRO A 191 -0.79 9.72 22.87
N ASP A 192 -0.07 9.52 21.76
CA ASP A 192 1.09 10.36 21.43
C ASP A 192 0.72 11.75 20.91
N ALA A 193 -0.51 11.95 20.40
CA ALA A 193 -1.00 13.29 20.03
C ALA A 193 -1.14 14.19 21.26
N VAL A 194 -1.49 13.61 22.42
CA VAL A 194 -1.57 14.31 23.70
C VAL A 194 -0.19 14.80 24.16
N LYS A 195 0.87 14.01 23.91
CA LYS A 195 2.26 14.39 24.28
C LYS A 195 2.81 15.55 23.45
N SER A 196 2.41 15.66 22.19
CA SER A 196 2.86 16.73 21.29
C SER A 196 2.40 18.15 21.67
N LYS A 197 1.47 18.26 22.64
CA LYS A 197 1.02 19.54 23.21
C LYS A 197 1.77 19.95 24.48
N ALA A 198 2.53 19.04 25.08
CA ALA A 198 3.24 19.26 26.34
C ALA A 198 4.70 19.69 26.13
N THR A 199 5.08 20.02 24.89
CA THR A 199 6.42 20.51 24.49
C THR A 199 6.24 21.75 23.63
#